data_AF-V8G8M4-F1
#
_entry.id   AF-V8G8M4-F1
#
_cell.length_a   1.000
_cell.length_b   1.000
_cell.length_c   1.000
_cell.angle_alpha   90.00
_cell.angle_beta   90.00
_cell.angle_gamma   90.00
#
_symmetry.space_group_name_H-M   'P 1'
#
loop_
_entity.id
_entity.type
_entity.pdbx_description
1 polymer ?
#
loop_
_entity_poly.entity_id
_entity_poly.type
_entity_poly.pdbx_seq_one_letter_code
_entity_poly.pdbx_strand_id
1 'polypeptide(L)'
;MELKHFHGIAPRYPSQNLQGVSAEVAENVKLWHGTLAPWRAPKHIKDSTQTTKTIYQVGCCWFEWDACVEVAEWVVDCPRLYVTGDGDYPYVMALKDDCTTGCAEMSKTRLGVPAPKNRPQMTRLHIPTPPNGKDSLPRSEMREQRAYIYTYVNCLGEGECSIFCV
;
A
#
# COMPACT_ATOMS: atom_id res chain seq x y z
N MET A 1 26.76 -3.18 -15.41
CA MET A 1 27.39 -4.43 -15.87
C MET A 1 26.66 -4.84 -17.14
N GLU A 2 27.35 -4.88 -18.28
CA GLU A 2 26.75 -5.17 -19.59
C GLU A 2 27.25 -6.53 -20.07
N LEU A 3 26.34 -7.48 -20.26
CA LEU A 3 26.65 -8.83 -20.77
C LEU A 3 26.63 -8.79 -22.30
N LYS A 4 27.81 -8.74 -22.93
CA LYS A 4 27.92 -8.62 -24.39
C LYS A 4 27.61 -9.92 -25.13
N HIS A 5 27.99 -11.07 -24.56
CA HIS A 5 27.84 -12.39 -25.19
C HIS A 5 27.62 -13.46 -24.11
N PHE A 6 26.66 -14.36 -24.34
CA PHE A 6 26.37 -15.49 -23.47
C PHE A 6 26.86 -16.79 -24.13
N HIS A 7 27.74 -17.54 -23.47
CA HIS A 7 28.40 -18.70 -24.07
C HIS A 7 27.77 -20.05 -23.67
N GLY A 8 26.68 -20.04 -22.91
CA GLY A 8 25.96 -21.25 -22.53
C GLY A 8 26.59 -21.97 -21.34
N ILE A 9 26.59 -23.30 -21.37
CA ILE A 9 27.10 -24.15 -20.27
C ILE A 9 28.61 -24.30 -20.39
N ALA A 10 29.33 -23.95 -19.33
CA ALA A 10 30.75 -24.25 -19.17
C ALA A 10 30.96 -25.54 -18.34
N PRO A 11 32.08 -26.24 -18.51
CA PRO A 11 32.47 -27.34 -17.63
C PRO A 11 32.51 -26.92 -16.16
N ARG A 12 32.31 -27.87 -15.22
CA ARG A 12 32.38 -27.58 -13.78
C ARG A 12 33.76 -27.08 -13.39
N TYR A 13 33.83 -25.83 -12.93
CA TYR A 13 34.97 -25.28 -12.22
C TYR A 13 34.66 -25.24 -10.71
N PRO A 14 35.67 -25.43 -9.84
CA PRO A 14 35.49 -25.12 -8.43
C PRO A 14 35.14 -23.64 -8.28
N SER A 15 34.24 -23.31 -7.34
CA SER A 15 33.67 -21.96 -7.15
C SER A 15 34.73 -20.85 -7.03
N GLN A 16 35.91 -21.20 -6.53
CA GLN A 16 37.06 -20.30 -6.34
C GLN A 16 37.71 -19.85 -7.66
N ASN A 17 37.51 -20.61 -8.73
CA ASN A 17 38.06 -20.34 -10.07
C ASN A 17 36.99 -19.83 -11.05
N LEU A 18 35.78 -19.51 -10.57
CA LEU A 18 34.77 -18.90 -11.43
C LEU A 18 35.21 -17.50 -11.84
N GLN A 19 35.18 -17.22 -13.14
CA GLN A 19 35.41 -15.87 -13.65
C GLN A 19 34.20 -14.99 -13.30
N GLY A 20 34.41 -13.67 -13.13
CA GLY A 20 33.34 -12.74 -12.74
C GLY A 20 32.18 -12.61 -13.74
N VAL A 21 32.28 -13.24 -14.91
CA VAL A 21 31.23 -13.31 -15.94
C VAL A 21 30.53 -14.69 -15.98
N SER A 22 30.78 -15.55 -15.00
CA SER A 22 30.19 -16.89 -14.87
C SER A 22 29.21 -16.94 -13.70
N ALA A 23 28.25 -17.88 -13.78
CA ALA A 23 27.29 -18.16 -12.72
C ALA A 23 27.38 -19.64 -12.32
N GLU A 24 27.26 -19.92 -11.01
CA GLU A 24 27.27 -21.29 -10.48
C GLU A 24 25.89 -21.95 -10.54
N VAL A 25 24.83 -21.15 -10.39
CA VAL A 25 23.44 -21.62 -10.38
C VAL A 25 22.69 -21.00 -11.54
N ALA A 26 21.96 -21.83 -12.27
CA ALA A 26 21.09 -21.42 -13.37
C ALA A 26 19.76 -22.17 -13.27
N GLU A 27 18.68 -21.45 -12.95
CA GLU A 27 17.35 -22.02 -12.74
C GLU A 27 16.42 -21.68 -13.91
N ASN A 28 15.60 -22.65 -14.33
CA ASN A 28 14.60 -22.51 -15.40
C ASN A 28 15.12 -21.98 -16.75
N VAL A 29 16.43 -22.05 -17.02
CA VAL A 29 17.05 -21.61 -18.27
C VAL A 29 17.63 -22.77 -19.09
N LYS A 30 17.36 -22.76 -20.39
CA LYS A 30 17.90 -23.62 -21.43
C LYS A 30 19.16 -22.98 -21.99
N LEU A 31 20.32 -23.57 -21.69
CA LEU A 31 21.64 -23.00 -21.96
C LEU A 31 22.36 -23.62 -23.17
N TRP A 32 21.69 -24.50 -23.93
CA TRP A 32 22.32 -25.36 -24.96
C TRP A 32 22.88 -24.61 -26.18
N HIS A 33 22.34 -23.43 -26.49
CA HIS A 33 22.68 -22.69 -27.71
C HIS A 33 23.36 -21.34 -27.45
N GLY A 34 23.95 -21.15 -26.27
CA GLY A 34 24.52 -19.85 -25.89
C GLY A 34 23.47 -18.73 -25.83
N THR A 35 22.20 -19.07 -25.66
CA THR A 35 21.10 -18.10 -25.49
C THR A 35 20.44 -18.34 -24.15
N LEU A 36 20.08 -17.28 -23.45
CA LEU A 36 19.22 -17.36 -22.27
C LEU A 36 17.77 -17.54 -22.74
N ALA A 37 17.30 -18.78 -22.78
CA ALA A 37 15.91 -19.11 -23.09
C ALA A 37 15.26 -19.82 -21.90
N PRO A 38 13.99 -19.57 -21.56
CA PRO A 38 13.31 -20.34 -20.52
C PRO A 38 13.05 -21.79 -20.98
N TRP A 39 13.02 -22.75 -20.04
CA TRP A 39 12.66 -24.15 -20.34
C TRP A 39 11.18 -24.33 -20.70
N ARG A 40 10.31 -23.52 -20.09
CA ARG A 40 8.86 -23.55 -20.32
C ARG A 40 8.47 -22.40 -21.24
N ALA A 41 7.48 -22.64 -22.09
CA ALA A 41 6.84 -21.56 -22.82
C ALA A 41 6.26 -20.55 -21.82
N PRO A 42 6.37 -19.24 -22.08
CA PRO A 42 5.69 -18.23 -21.28
C PRO A 42 4.21 -18.58 -21.16
N LYS A 43 3.71 -18.69 -19.93
CA LYS A 43 2.28 -18.85 -19.71
C LYS A 43 1.63 -17.49 -19.93
N HIS A 44 0.74 -17.39 -20.90
CA HIS A 44 -0.12 -16.23 -21.02
C HIS A 44 -1.04 -16.16 -19.79
N ILE A 45 -0.98 -15.04 -19.08
CA ILE A 45 -1.81 -14.80 -17.89
C ILE A 45 -2.95 -13.85 -18.25
N LYS A 46 -2.60 -12.72 -18.86
CA LYS A 46 -3.54 -11.66 -19.25
C LYS A 46 -2.87 -10.74 -20.28
N ASP A 47 -3.67 -10.23 -21.21
CA ASP A 47 -3.26 -9.13 -22.07
C ASP A 47 -3.37 -7.81 -21.32
N SER A 48 -2.28 -7.05 -21.32
CA SER A 48 -2.27 -5.70 -20.76
C SER A 48 -3.04 -4.74 -21.67
N THR A 49 -3.68 -3.73 -21.08
CA THR A 49 -4.33 -2.69 -21.90
C THR A 49 -3.28 -1.86 -22.65
N GLN A 50 -3.62 -1.35 -23.84
CA GLN A 50 -2.67 -0.55 -24.63
C GLN A 50 -2.23 0.75 -23.94
N THR A 51 -3.01 1.22 -22.96
CA THR A 51 -2.76 2.44 -22.19
C THR A 51 -1.93 2.19 -20.94
N THR A 52 -1.64 0.93 -20.58
CA THR A 52 -0.92 0.58 -19.36
C THR A 52 0.49 1.17 -19.37
N LYS A 53 0.83 1.96 -18.35
CA LYS A 53 2.17 2.52 -18.10
C LYS A 53 2.90 1.83 -16.97
N THR A 54 2.17 1.36 -15.96
CA THR A 54 2.75 0.70 -14.79
C THR A 54 2.07 -0.64 -14.58
N ILE A 55 2.88 -1.67 -14.32
CA ILE A 55 2.41 -2.98 -13.88
C ILE A 55 3.03 -3.31 -12.54
N TYR A 56 2.27 -3.93 -11.64
CA TYR A 56 2.76 -4.35 -10.33
C TYR A 56 2.22 -5.74 -10.00
N GLN A 57 3.09 -6.59 -9.48
CA GLN A 57 2.73 -7.96 -9.11
C GLN A 57 2.76 -8.12 -7.60
N VAL A 58 1.68 -8.63 -7.01
CA VAL A 58 1.57 -8.96 -5.59
C VAL A 58 1.09 -10.39 -5.47
N GLY A 59 1.93 -11.29 -4.97
CA GLY A 59 1.63 -12.73 -4.98
C GLY A 59 1.32 -13.24 -6.40
N CYS A 60 0.14 -13.81 -6.59
CA CYS A 60 -0.35 -14.27 -7.90
C CYS A 60 -1.05 -13.19 -8.72
N CYS A 61 -1.13 -11.96 -8.18
CA CYS A 61 -1.96 -10.91 -8.70
C CYS A 61 -1.21 -9.86 -9.51
N TRP A 62 -1.75 -9.50 -10.67
CA TRP A 62 -1.22 -8.46 -11.56
C TRP A 62 -2.16 -7.25 -11.57
N PHE A 63 -1.59 -6.10 -11.24
CA PHE A 63 -2.25 -4.80 -11.29
C PHE A 63 -1.64 -3.96 -12.41
N GLU A 64 -2.50 -3.19 -13.07
CA GLU A 64 -2.15 -2.36 -14.22
C GLU A 64 -2.75 -0.96 -14.03
N TRP A 65 -1.97 0.07 -14.36
CA TRP A 65 -2.41 1.47 -14.34
C TRP A 65 -1.99 2.17 -15.63
N ASP A 66 -2.80 3.12 -16.08
CA ASP A 66 -2.54 4.01 -17.24
C ASP A 66 -1.69 5.25 -16.89
N ALA A 67 -1.32 5.37 -15.61
CA ALA A 67 -0.44 6.38 -15.05
C ALA A 67 0.87 5.78 -14.51
N CYS A 68 1.85 6.66 -14.28
CA CYS A 68 3.05 6.29 -13.52
C CYS A 68 2.67 6.28 -12.04
N VAL A 69 2.60 5.09 -11.43
CA VAL A 69 2.18 4.93 -10.04
C VAL A 69 3.30 4.35 -9.19
N GLU A 70 3.33 4.70 -7.91
CA GLU A 70 4.14 4.02 -6.91
C GLU A 70 3.23 3.20 -5.99
N VAL A 71 3.66 1.98 -5.70
CA VAL A 71 2.89 1.02 -4.91
C VAL A 71 3.74 0.56 -3.73
N ALA A 72 3.15 0.57 -2.53
CA ALA A 72 3.73 0.00 -1.34
C ALA A 72 2.80 -1.05 -0.73
N GLU A 73 3.36 -2.22 -0.40
CA GLU A 73 2.63 -3.34 0.18
C GLU A 73 2.63 -3.31 1.70
N TRP A 74 1.52 -3.72 2.31
CA TRP A 74 1.43 -3.99 3.74
C TRP A 74 0.70 -5.32 3.97
N VAL A 75 1.39 -6.33 4.48
CA VAL A 75 0.92 -7.74 4.45
C VAL A 75 0.62 -8.32 5.85
N VAL A 76 0.98 -7.63 6.94
CA VAL A 76 1.02 -8.25 8.28
C VAL A 76 -0.37 -8.65 8.82
N ASP A 77 -1.24 -7.68 9.10
CA ASP A 77 -2.53 -7.95 9.76
C ASP A 77 -3.73 -7.80 8.82
N CYS A 78 -3.61 -6.87 7.87
CA CYS A 78 -4.65 -6.52 6.92
C CYS A 78 -3.99 -6.22 5.57
N PRO A 79 -3.85 -7.25 4.72
CA PRO A 79 -3.21 -7.15 3.42
C PRO A 79 -3.79 -6.00 2.60
N ARG A 80 -2.96 -5.03 2.25
CA ARG A 80 -3.38 -3.85 1.48
C ARG A 80 -2.24 -3.25 0.68
N LEU A 81 -2.62 -2.54 -0.37
CA LEU A 81 -1.73 -1.74 -1.20
C LEU A 81 -1.98 -0.27 -0.97
N TYR A 82 -0.91 0.49 -0.78
CA TYR A 82 -0.93 1.94 -0.87
C TYR A 82 -0.49 2.33 -2.27
N VAL A 83 -1.34 3.07 -2.97
CA VAL A 83 -1.07 3.51 -4.34
C VAL A 83 -1.05 5.03 -4.40
N THR A 84 -0.02 5.57 -5.04
CA THR A 84 0.14 7.01 -5.30
C THR A 84 0.40 7.24 -6.80
N GLY A 85 0.03 8.40 -7.33
CA GLY A 85 0.29 8.78 -8.73
C GLY A 85 -0.79 8.38 -9.75
N ASP A 86 -1.80 7.60 -9.36
CA ASP A 86 -2.93 7.23 -10.22
C ASP A 86 -4.00 8.34 -10.34
N GLY A 87 -3.97 9.33 -9.44
CA GLY A 87 -4.94 10.43 -9.44
C GLY A 87 -4.60 11.51 -8.40
N ASP A 88 -5.57 12.38 -8.13
CA ASP A 88 -5.39 13.56 -7.27
C ASP A 88 -5.07 13.25 -5.79
N TYR A 89 -5.38 12.03 -5.35
CA TYR A 89 -5.19 11.60 -3.97
C TYR A 89 -4.67 10.17 -3.90
N PRO A 90 -3.81 9.86 -2.90
CA PRO A 90 -3.40 8.49 -2.63
C PRO A 90 -4.61 7.67 -2.14
N TYR A 91 -4.60 6.38 -2.44
CA TYR A 91 -5.64 5.46 -2.00
C TYR A 91 -5.05 4.13 -1.52
N VAL A 92 -5.88 3.41 -0.79
CA VAL A 92 -5.64 2.06 -0.29
C VAL A 92 -6.52 1.10 -1.06
N MET A 93 -5.98 -0.07 -1.39
CA MET A 93 -6.74 -1.20 -1.91
C MET A 93 -6.57 -2.39 -0.98
N ALA A 94 -7.66 -3.05 -0.60
CA ALA A 94 -7.60 -4.29 0.16
C ALA A 94 -7.14 -5.43 -0.75
N LEU A 95 -6.11 -6.18 -0.34
CA LEU A 95 -5.69 -7.39 -1.04
C LEU A 95 -6.59 -8.55 -0.61
N LYS A 96 -7.16 -9.26 -1.60
CA LYS A 96 -7.76 -10.57 -1.40
C LYS A 96 -6.87 -11.59 -2.09
N ASP A 97 -6.20 -12.43 -1.31
CA ASP A 97 -5.29 -13.48 -1.80
C ASP A 97 -6.06 -14.66 -2.41
N ASP A 98 -6.87 -14.40 -3.44
CA ASP A 98 -7.57 -15.44 -4.18
C ASP A 98 -6.94 -15.61 -5.57
N CYS A 99 -5.97 -16.52 -5.65
CA CYS A 99 -5.29 -16.89 -6.89
C CYS A 99 -6.17 -17.70 -7.85
N THR A 100 -7.36 -18.14 -7.41
CA THR A 100 -8.27 -18.98 -8.19
C THR A 100 -9.28 -18.17 -9.00
N THR A 101 -9.70 -17.00 -8.51
CA THR A 101 -10.73 -16.16 -9.16
C THR A 101 -10.13 -14.99 -9.95
N GLY A 102 -8.80 -14.84 -9.93
CA GLY A 102 -8.12 -13.64 -10.42
C GLY A 102 -8.27 -12.48 -9.44
N CYS A 103 -7.45 -11.46 -9.61
CA CYS A 103 -7.49 -10.26 -8.78
C CYS A 103 -8.78 -9.54 -9.10
N ALA A 104 -9.82 -9.79 -8.30
CA ALA A 104 -11.08 -9.09 -8.42
C ALA A 104 -10.84 -7.58 -8.40
N GLU A 105 -11.73 -6.81 -9.01
CA GLU A 105 -11.74 -5.35 -8.92
C GLU A 105 -11.69 -4.94 -7.44
N MET A 106 -10.54 -4.47 -6.97
CA MET A 106 -10.36 -4.16 -5.56
C MET A 106 -10.87 -2.75 -5.30
N SER A 107 -11.71 -2.62 -4.27
CA SER A 107 -12.26 -1.32 -3.86
C SER A 107 -11.14 -0.34 -3.55
N LYS A 108 -11.13 0.79 -4.27
CA LYS A 108 -10.22 1.91 -4.00
C LYS A 108 -10.82 2.77 -2.91
N THR A 109 -10.17 2.81 -1.75
CA THR A 109 -10.56 3.68 -0.63
C THR A 109 -9.54 4.79 -0.47
N ARG A 110 -9.98 6.05 -0.45
CA ARG A 110 -9.06 7.20 -0.30
C ARG A 110 -8.25 7.08 1.00
N LEU A 111 -6.94 7.29 0.89
CA LEU A 111 -6.06 7.29 2.05
C LEU A 111 -6.24 8.59 2.85
N GLY A 112 -6.49 8.45 4.15
CA GLY A 112 -6.65 9.56 5.09
C GLY A 112 -8.10 9.86 5.44
N VAL A 113 -8.30 10.65 6.50
CA VAL A 113 -9.63 11.05 6.95
C VAL A 113 -10.16 12.14 6.01
N PRO A 114 -11.31 11.95 5.34
CA PRO A 114 -11.88 12.99 4.50
C PRO A 114 -12.23 14.21 5.35
N ALA A 115 -11.90 15.39 4.83
CA ALA A 115 -12.31 16.64 5.48
C ALA A 115 -13.85 16.65 5.64
N PRO A 116 -14.37 17.06 6.81
CA PRO A 116 -15.81 17.11 7.02
C PRO A 116 -16.43 18.13 6.06
N LYS A 117 -17.50 17.72 5.35
CA LYS A 117 -18.22 18.62 4.41
C LYS A 117 -18.80 19.84 5.11
N ASN A 118 -19.20 19.68 6.37
CA ASN A 118 -19.76 20.73 7.20
C ASN A 118 -18.75 21.14 8.27
N ARG A 119 -18.71 22.44 8.57
CA ARG A 119 -17.90 22.95 9.67
C ARG A 119 -18.38 22.29 10.98
N PRO A 120 -17.48 21.76 11.82
CA PRO A 120 -17.87 21.26 13.13
C PRO A 120 -18.55 22.38 13.92
N GLN A 121 -19.73 22.09 14.46
CA GLN A 121 -20.43 23.03 15.32
C GLN A 121 -19.99 22.80 16.77
N MET A 122 -19.53 23.87 17.41
CA MET A 122 -19.18 23.87 18.83
C MET A 122 -20.19 24.74 19.56
N THR A 123 -20.94 24.13 20.47
CA THR A 123 -21.83 24.86 21.37
C THR A 123 -21.18 24.93 22.74
N ARG A 124 -20.98 26.15 23.25
CA ARG A 124 -20.45 26.34 24.60
C ARG A 124 -21.52 25.91 25.61
N LEU A 125 -21.25 24.87 26.40
CA LEU A 125 -22.09 24.55 27.55
C LEU A 125 -21.92 25.65 28.59
N HIS A 126 -23.01 26.38 28.86
CA HIS A 126 -23.07 27.34 29.95
C HIS A 126 -23.25 26.56 31.26
N ILE A 127 -22.17 26.43 32.03
CA ILE A 127 -22.25 25.89 33.39
C ILE A 127 -22.67 27.07 34.30
N PRO A 128 -23.88 27.05 34.87
CA PRO A 128 -24.34 28.15 35.71
C PRO A 128 -23.44 28.30 36.93
N THR A 129 -23.07 29.54 37.24
CA THR A 129 -22.35 29.86 38.48
C THR A 129 -23.25 29.50 39.66
N PRO A 130 -22.76 28.75 40.66
CA PRO A 130 -23.57 28.42 41.83
C PRO A 130 -24.09 29.71 42.50
N PRO A 131 -25.34 29.70 43.00
CA PRO A 131 -26.07 30.91 43.43
C PRO A 131 -25.40 31.70 44.57
N ASN A 132 -24.34 31.17 45.19
CA ASN A 132 -23.68 31.76 46.34
C ASN A 132 -22.39 32.52 46.02
N GLY A 133 -22.10 32.83 44.74
CA GLY A 133 -21.02 33.77 44.35
C GLY A 133 -19.61 33.42 44.81
N LYS A 134 -19.41 32.24 45.39
CA LYS A 134 -18.11 31.70 45.77
C LYS A 134 -17.63 30.83 44.62
N ASP A 135 -16.86 31.43 43.72
CA ASP A 135 -15.98 30.69 42.83
C ASP A 135 -15.02 29.86 43.71
N SER A 136 -15.36 28.59 43.92
CA SER A 136 -14.56 27.66 44.74
C SER A 136 -13.35 27.12 43.98
N LEU A 137 -13.02 27.67 42.82
CA LEU A 137 -11.86 27.27 42.02
C LEU A 137 -10.88 28.45 41.94
N PRO A 138 -9.60 28.26 42.27
CA PRO A 138 -8.60 29.31 42.19
C PRO A 138 -8.47 29.79 40.74
N ARG A 139 -8.29 31.11 40.56
CA ARG A 139 -8.17 31.80 39.26
C ARG A 139 -7.05 31.25 38.35
N SER A 140 -6.14 30.42 38.89
CA SER A 140 -5.10 29.69 38.16
C SER A 140 -5.62 28.48 37.39
N GLU A 141 -6.83 28.00 37.67
CA GLU A 141 -7.55 27.01 36.87
C GLU A 141 -8.50 27.73 35.92
N MET A 142 -7.94 28.45 34.94
CA MET A 142 -8.75 28.89 33.80
C MET A 142 -9.37 27.64 33.17
N ARG A 143 -10.70 27.58 33.18
CA ARG A 143 -11.50 26.47 32.66
C ARG A 143 -11.22 26.30 31.16
N GLU A 144 -10.25 25.46 30.83
CA GLU A 144 -9.97 25.07 29.45
C GLU A 144 -10.98 24.00 29.04
N GLN A 145 -11.84 24.33 28.09
CA GLN A 145 -12.73 23.34 27.48
C GLN A 145 -11.92 22.56 26.44
N ARG A 146 -11.56 21.32 26.77
CA ARG A 146 -10.85 20.41 25.86
C ARG A 146 -11.84 19.40 25.29
N ALA A 147 -12.05 19.45 23.98
CA ALA A 147 -12.78 18.42 23.27
C ALA A 147 -11.78 17.43 22.65
N TYR A 148 -11.89 16.16 23.01
CA TYR A 148 -11.15 15.08 22.38
C TYR A 148 -12.06 14.39 21.36
N ILE A 149 -11.63 14.33 20.11
CA ILE A 149 -12.36 13.63 19.05
C ILE A 149 -11.61 12.34 18.77
N TYR A 150 -12.25 11.21 19.04
CA TYR A 150 -11.76 9.89 18.67
C TYR A 150 -12.59 9.38 17.49
N THR A 151 -11.92 8.82 16.48
CA THR A 151 -12.60 8.13 15.39
C THR A 151 -12.08 6.70 15.37
N TYR A 152 -12.99 5.74 15.34
CA TYR A 152 -12.63 4.35 15.12
C TYR A 152 -12.39 4.17 13.63
N VAL A 153 -11.17 3.79 13.25
CA VAL A 153 -10.84 3.45 11.88
C VAL A 153 -10.75 1.94 11.75
N ASN A 154 -11.37 1.39 10.71
CA ASN A 154 -11.17 0.00 10.31
C ASN A 154 -9.75 -0.16 9.74
N CYS A 155 -9.40 -1.38 9.39
CA CYS A 155 -8.09 -1.70 8.84
C CYS A 155 -7.79 -1.06 7.47
N LEU A 156 -8.75 -0.44 6.81
CA LEU A 156 -8.58 0.29 5.55
C LEU A 156 -8.56 1.81 5.77
N GLY A 157 -8.68 2.26 7.03
CA GLY A 157 -8.72 3.68 7.38
C GLY A 157 -10.12 4.29 7.26
N GLU A 158 -11.16 3.50 7.00
CA GLU A 158 -12.55 3.98 6.99
C GLU A 158 -13.04 4.09 8.43
N GLY A 159 -13.59 5.22 8.82
CA GLY A 159 -14.13 5.41 10.16
C GLY A 159 -15.52 6.01 10.17
N GLU A 160 -16.33 5.58 11.14
CA GLU A 160 -17.58 6.24 11.50
C GLU A 160 -17.29 7.31 12.57
N CYS A 161 -17.61 8.57 12.25
CA CYS A 161 -17.40 9.69 13.16
C CYS A 161 -18.48 9.65 14.27
N SER A 162 -18.08 9.29 15.49
CA SER A 162 -18.91 9.41 16.69
C SER A 162 -18.31 10.49 17.59
N ILE A 163 -18.99 11.63 17.71
CA ILE A 163 -18.53 12.76 18.53
C ILE A 163 -19.14 12.63 19.93
N PHE A 164 -18.30 12.46 20.94
CA PHE A 164 -18.66 12.61 22.35
C PHE A 164 -17.97 13.86 22.91
N CYS A 165 -18.75 14.86 23.33
CA CYS A 165 -18.26 16.00 24.10
C CYS A 165 -18.44 15.69 25.60
N VAL A 166 -17.37 15.89 26.38
CA VAL A 166 -17.40 15.82 27.87
C VAL A 166 -17.33 17.24 28.43
#